data_AF-A0A0N5A8I8-F1
#
_entry.id   AF-A0A0N5A8I8-F1
#
_cell.length_a   1.000
_cell.length_b   1.000
_cell.length_c   1.000
_cell.angle_alpha   90.00
_cell.angle_beta   90.00
_cell.angle_gamma   90.00
#
_symmetry.space_group_name_H-M   'P 1'
#
loop_
_entity.id
_entity.type
_entity.pdbx_description
1 polymer ?
#
loop_
_entity_poly.entity_id
_entity_poly.type
_entity_poly.pdbx_seq_one_letter_code
_entity_poly.pdbx_strand_id
1 'polypeptide(L)'
;MSDPVADFLAHEQDVLAGIEGAPVGFEGGDDDAVPPAPVGEEGANANDGLVLNGVDSGVDLQGLDQQQQPVPAQQSTVENSTPPSVLAQQPVQPKIEPEKIRKWREEQKKMLEEKDKEEERKKEELREAASKELEQWFANRKERIAQTKIANRKAEAEFIADRDKGEGGADWERIAKLCDFNAKNSKNVTDLSRLRSLLLQLKGTTVSSD
;
A
#
# COMPACT_ATOMS: atom_id res chain seq x y z
N MET A 1 35.38 14.14 36.54
CA MET A 1 34.00 14.61 36.77
C MET A 1 33.35 14.62 35.40
N SER A 2 32.44 13.68 35.15
CA SER A 2 31.71 13.62 33.88
C SER A 2 30.80 14.83 33.74
N ASP A 3 30.74 15.38 32.53
CA ASP A 3 29.91 16.53 32.19
C ASP A 3 28.42 16.12 32.22
N PRO A 4 27.59 16.69 33.12
CA PRO A 4 26.18 16.33 33.23
C PRO A 4 25.38 16.60 31.95
N VAL A 5 25.86 17.49 31.08
CA VAL A 5 25.23 17.75 29.78
C VAL A 5 25.48 16.60 28.82
N ALA A 6 26.68 16.01 28.84
CA ALA A 6 27.02 14.87 28.01
C ALA A 6 26.23 13.60 28.41
N ASP A 7 26.02 13.40 29.71
CA ASP A 7 25.21 12.30 30.24
C ASP A 7 23.73 12.44 29.83
N PHE A 8 23.19 13.66 29.84
CA PHE A 8 21.83 13.93 29.39
C PHE A 8 21.66 13.71 27.88
N LEU A 9 22.60 14.19 27.05
CA LEU A 9 22.53 13.95 25.60
C LEU A 9 22.67 12.47 25.25
N ALA A 10 23.53 11.73 25.96
CA ALA A 10 23.67 10.29 25.75
C ALA A 10 22.39 9.53 26.15
N HIS A 11 21.78 9.89 27.28
CA HIS A 11 20.51 9.32 27.73
C HIS A 11 19.38 9.59 26.73
N GLU A 12 19.21 10.83 26.27
CA GLU A 12 18.17 11.17 25.29
C GLU A 12 18.40 10.50 23.93
N GLN A 13 19.65 10.35 23.48
CA GLN A 13 19.98 9.62 22.25
C GLN A 13 19.65 8.13 22.35
N ASP A 14 19.87 7.49 23.50
CA ASP A 14 19.56 6.07 23.71
C ASP A 14 18.05 5.82 23.77
N VAL A 15 17.29 6.76 24.37
CA VAL A 15 15.81 6.72 24.40
C VAL A 15 15.22 6.88 22.99
N LEU A 16 15.80 7.74 22.14
CA LEU A 16 15.36 7.91 20.75
C LEU A 16 15.79 6.74 19.84
N ALA A 17 16.96 6.15 20.06
CA ALA A 17 17.42 4.98 19.31
C ALA A 17 16.50 3.75 19.52
N GLY A 18 15.82 3.66 20.66
CA GLY A 18 14.79 2.64 20.92
C GLY A 18 13.54 2.75 20.04
N ILE A 19 13.28 3.91 19.42
CA ILE A 19 12.13 4.16 18.55
C ILE A 19 12.50 4.03 17.05
N GLU A 20 13.75 4.33 16.69
CA GLU A 20 14.22 4.34 15.29
C GLU A 20 14.56 2.94 14.72
N GLY A 21 14.62 1.91 15.57
CA GLY A 21 14.97 0.53 15.20
C GLY A 21 13.84 -0.50 15.24
N ALA A 22 12.62 -0.13 15.62
CA ALA A 22 11.49 -1.05 15.61
C ALA A 22 10.96 -1.23 14.17
N PRO A 23 11.02 -2.43 13.56
CA PRO A 23 10.20 -2.69 12.40
C PRO A 23 8.76 -2.44 12.81
N VAL A 24 8.02 -1.61 12.07
CA VAL A 24 6.57 -1.53 12.19
C VAL A 24 6.04 -2.87 11.71
N GLY A 25 6.02 -3.83 12.63
CA GLY A 25 5.45 -5.15 12.44
C GLY A 25 3.94 -4.96 12.37
N PHE A 26 3.43 -4.82 11.15
CA PHE A 26 2.09 -5.27 10.87
C PHE A 26 2.12 -6.79 11.06
N GLU A 27 1.68 -7.26 12.23
CA GLU A 27 1.33 -8.66 12.46
C GLU A 27 0.17 -9.02 11.52
N GLY A 28 0.51 -9.31 10.26
CA GLY A 28 -0.33 -10.06 9.36
C GLY A 28 -0.11 -11.53 9.70
N GLY A 29 -0.95 -12.04 10.60
CA GLY A 29 -0.99 -13.45 10.93
C GLY A 29 -1.15 -14.31 9.68
N ASP A 30 -0.34 -15.36 9.61
CA ASP A 30 -0.56 -16.49 8.73
C ASP A 30 -1.94 -17.11 9.02
N ASP A 31 -2.85 -17.02 8.07
CA ASP A 31 -4.01 -17.90 8.00
C ASP A 31 -4.30 -18.27 6.54
N ASP A 32 -3.98 -19.52 6.25
CA ASP A 32 -4.51 -20.46 5.27
C ASP A 32 -4.93 -20.05 3.85
N ALA A 33 -4.51 -20.91 2.93
CA ALA A 33 -4.81 -20.87 1.51
C ALA A 33 -6.31 -20.92 1.22
N VAL A 34 -6.84 -19.86 0.62
CA VAL A 34 -8.17 -19.88 -0.01
C VAL A 34 -8.02 -20.38 -1.45
N PRO A 35 -8.71 -21.48 -1.85
CA PRO A 35 -8.67 -21.97 -3.23
C PRO A 35 -9.41 -21.02 -4.19
N PRO A 36 -9.04 -20.96 -5.48
CA PRO A 36 -9.70 -20.06 -6.43
C PRO A 36 -11.11 -20.57 -6.76
N ALA A 37 -12.13 -19.81 -6.36
CA ALA A 37 -13.50 -19.98 -6.82
C ALA A 37 -13.68 -19.32 -8.22
N PRO A 38 -14.62 -19.83 -9.05
CA PRO A 38 -14.66 -19.57 -10.49
C PRO A 38 -15.12 -18.14 -10.81
N VAL A 39 -14.39 -17.47 -11.70
CA VAL A 39 -14.79 -16.18 -12.28
C VAL A 39 -15.92 -16.46 -13.28
N GLY A 40 -17.15 -16.12 -12.89
CA GLY A 40 -18.26 -15.93 -13.81
C GLY A 40 -18.13 -14.57 -14.49
N GLU A 41 -18.13 -14.58 -15.82
CA GLU A 41 -18.33 -13.40 -16.67
C GLU A 41 -19.74 -12.87 -16.46
N GLU A 42 -19.92 -11.63 -15.98
CA GLU A 42 -21.10 -10.82 -16.30
C GLU A 42 -20.77 -9.32 -16.28
N GLY A 43 -21.09 -8.64 -17.39
CA GLY A 43 -21.59 -7.27 -17.38
C GLY A 43 -20.59 -6.12 -17.26
N ALA A 44 -20.18 -5.59 -18.41
CA ALA A 44 -19.71 -4.21 -18.49
C ALA A 44 -20.81 -3.24 -18.05
N ASN A 45 -20.65 -2.60 -16.89
CA ASN A 45 -21.38 -1.39 -16.54
C ASN A 45 -20.39 -0.29 -16.16
N ALA A 46 -20.29 0.68 -17.05
CA ALA A 46 -19.49 1.88 -16.88
C ALA A 46 -20.23 2.85 -15.96
N ASN A 47 -20.10 2.70 -14.63
CA ASN A 47 -20.38 3.80 -13.71
C ASN A 47 -19.69 3.75 -12.33
N ASP A 48 -18.59 2.99 -12.14
CA ASP A 48 -17.86 3.07 -10.88
C ASP A 48 -16.89 4.27 -10.91
N GLY A 49 -17.45 5.45 -10.65
CA GLY A 49 -16.69 6.65 -10.38
C GLY A 49 -15.90 6.42 -9.11
N LEU A 50 -14.57 6.44 -9.23
CA LEU A 50 -13.64 6.44 -8.10
C LEU A 50 -13.94 7.67 -7.22
N VAL A 51 -14.81 7.49 -6.23
CA VAL A 51 -14.98 8.43 -5.13
C VAL A 51 -13.69 8.29 -4.32
N LEU A 52 -12.75 9.21 -4.56
CA LEU A 52 -11.64 9.47 -3.64
C LEU A 52 -12.26 10.00 -2.34
N ASN A 53 -12.79 9.09 -1.52
CA ASN A 53 -13.06 9.38 -0.12
C ASN A 53 -11.70 9.65 0.51
N GLY A 54 -11.46 10.94 0.80
CA GLY A 54 -10.30 11.42 1.48
C GLY A 54 -10.05 10.58 2.73
N VAL A 55 -8.80 10.14 2.86
CA VAL A 55 -8.21 9.59 4.07
C VAL A 55 -8.52 10.54 5.23
N ASP A 56 -9.50 10.15 6.03
CA ASP A 56 -9.81 10.69 7.35
C ASP A 56 -8.69 10.26 8.30
N SER A 57 -7.60 11.03 8.29
CA SER A 57 -6.67 11.02 9.42
C SER A 57 -7.42 11.74 10.54
N GLY A 58 -8.02 10.99 11.46
CA GLY A 58 -8.87 11.44 12.56
C GLY A 58 -8.20 12.38 13.57
N VAL A 59 -7.72 13.52 13.07
CA VAL A 59 -7.33 14.71 13.82
C VAL A 59 -8.38 15.75 13.47
N ASP A 60 -9.38 15.85 14.34
CA ASP A 60 -10.44 16.85 14.24
C ASP A 60 -9.83 18.24 14.49
N LEU A 61 -9.40 18.92 13.41
CA LEU A 61 -8.81 20.26 13.44
C LEU A 61 -9.90 21.36 13.35
N GLN A 62 -11.14 21.09 13.73
CA GLN A 62 -12.23 22.10 13.73
C GLN A 62 -12.36 22.88 15.06
N GLY A 63 -11.36 22.81 15.95
CA GLY A 63 -11.39 23.46 17.26
C GLY A 63 -10.79 24.87 17.36
N LEU A 64 -10.24 25.45 16.28
CA LEU A 64 -9.45 26.70 16.38
C LEU A 64 -9.92 27.84 15.46
N ASP A 65 -11.23 27.95 15.22
CA ASP A 65 -11.81 29.16 14.64
C ASP A 65 -13.04 29.60 15.45
N GLN A 66 -12.78 30.21 16.62
CA GLN A 66 -13.80 30.98 17.32
C GLN A 66 -13.59 32.45 17.01
N GLN A 67 -14.50 32.93 16.17
CA GLN A 67 -14.69 34.30 15.69
C GLN A 67 -14.42 35.38 16.75
N GLN A 68 -13.55 36.33 16.39
CA GLN A 68 -13.55 37.67 16.97
C GLN A 68 -14.84 38.39 16.58
N GLN A 69 -15.74 38.58 17.55
CA GLN A 69 -16.80 39.57 17.48
C GLN A 69 -16.37 40.84 18.26
N PRO A 70 -16.74 42.05 17.80
CA PRO A 70 -16.31 43.30 18.42
C PRO A 70 -17.12 43.57 19.69
N VAL A 71 -16.44 43.73 20.83
CA VAL A 71 -17.09 44.09 22.10
C VAL A 71 -17.45 45.58 22.13
N PRO A 72 -18.70 45.96 22.53
CA PRO A 72 -19.08 47.35 22.69
C PRO A 72 -18.54 47.93 24.01
N ALA A 73 -18.08 49.17 23.95
CA ALA A 73 -17.65 49.93 25.12
C ALA A 73 -18.84 50.21 26.06
N GLN A 74 -18.75 49.73 27.29
CA GLN A 74 -19.52 50.29 28.41
C GLN A 74 -18.55 50.74 29.50
N GLN A 75 -18.61 52.04 29.77
CA GLN A 75 -17.96 52.70 30.90
C GLN A 75 -18.46 52.12 32.21
N SER A 76 -17.53 51.73 33.08
CA SER A 76 -17.76 51.64 34.51
C SER A 76 -16.54 52.18 35.25
N THR A 77 -16.78 53.31 35.90
CA THR A 77 -15.91 54.04 36.80
C THR A 77 -15.68 53.24 38.08
N VAL A 78 -14.44 52.87 38.39
CA VAL A 78 -13.97 52.78 39.78
C VAL A 78 -12.49 53.18 39.83
N GLU A 79 -12.25 54.14 40.70
CA GLU A 79 -10.98 54.81 40.95
C GLU A 79 -9.97 53.84 41.54
N ASN A 80 -8.80 53.68 40.91
CA ASN A 80 -7.62 53.17 41.60
C ASN A 80 -6.40 54.01 41.18
N SER A 81 -5.96 54.85 42.11
CA SER A 81 -4.86 55.80 41.94
C SER A 81 -3.55 55.07 41.62
N THR A 82 -3.14 55.11 40.35
CA THR A 82 -1.74 54.95 39.94
C THR A 82 -1.34 56.19 39.15
N PRO A 83 -0.20 56.84 39.45
CA PRO A 83 0.21 58.01 38.69
C PRO A 83 0.55 57.56 37.25
N PRO A 84 0.09 58.29 36.21
CA PRO A 84 0.44 57.97 34.84
C PRO A 84 1.94 58.21 34.64
N SER A 85 2.69 57.14 34.41
CA SER A 85 4.05 57.25 33.87
C SER A 85 3.92 57.82 32.46
N VAL A 86 4.25 59.11 32.34
CA VAL A 86 4.36 59.82 31.07
C VAL A 86 5.28 59.03 30.14
N LEU A 87 4.71 58.48 29.07
CA LEU A 87 5.44 57.85 27.98
C LEU A 87 6.25 58.94 27.26
N ALA A 88 7.44 59.23 27.79
CA ALA A 88 8.46 59.95 27.06
C ALA A 88 8.77 59.10 25.81
N GLN A 89 8.41 59.62 24.63
CA GLN A 89 8.90 59.13 23.36
C GLN A 89 10.42 59.26 23.40
N GLN A 90 11.11 58.19 23.78
CA GLN A 90 12.54 58.11 23.55
C GLN A 90 12.74 58.09 22.03
N PRO A 91 13.67 58.90 21.49
CA PRO A 91 14.03 58.80 20.09
C PRO A 91 14.41 57.35 19.81
N VAL A 92 13.82 56.76 18.77
CA VAL A 92 14.14 55.41 18.30
C VAL A 92 15.58 55.46 17.77
N GLN A 93 16.53 55.29 18.68
CA GLN A 93 17.93 55.11 18.33
C GLN A 93 17.97 53.91 17.39
N PRO A 94 18.54 54.03 16.16
CA PRO A 94 18.72 52.87 15.31
C PRO A 94 19.59 51.88 16.10
N LYS A 95 18.98 50.77 16.55
CA LYS A 95 19.69 49.69 17.22
C LYS A 95 20.64 49.10 16.19
N ILE A 96 21.89 49.58 16.19
CA ILE A 96 22.98 48.94 15.48
C ILE A 96 23.13 47.58 16.17
N GLU A 97 22.59 46.53 15.55
CA GLU A 97 22.64 45.19 16.12
C GLU A 97 24.12 44.82 16.36
N PRO A 98 24.51 44.39 17.57
CA PRO A 98 25.90 44.05 17.85
C PRO A 98 26.35 42.91 16.95
N GLU A 99 27.54 43.00 16.36
CA GLU A 99 28.03 42.08 15.32
C GLU A 99 27.97 40.60 15.70
N LYS A 100 28.04 40.28 17.00
CA LYS A 100 27.85 38.92 17.54
C LYS A 100 26.46 38.36 17.26
N ILE A 101 25.41 39.18 17.43
CA ILE A 101 24.02 38.79 17.14
C ILE A 101 23.83 38.64 15.63
N ARG A 102 24.49 39.48 14.83
CA ARG A 102 24.45 39.37 13.36
C ARG A 102 25.05 38.04 12.90
N LYS A 103 26.25 37.70 13.39
CA LYS A 103 26.90 36.41 13.11
C LYS A 103 26.05 35.23 13.57
N TRP A 104 25.47 35.30 14.78
CA TRP A 104 24.58 34.25 15.28
C TRP A 104 23.33 34.06 14.41
N ARG A 105 22.68 35.15 13.95
CA ARG A 105 21.53 35.05 13.03
C ARG A 105 21.93 34.47 11.67
N GLU A 106 23.09 34.85 11.14
CA GLU A 106 23.61 34.31 9.88
C GLU A 106 23.90 32.80 10.01
N GLU A 107 24.51 32.36 11.12
CA GLU A 107 24.79 30.95 11.42
C GLU A 107 23.51 30.12 11.63
N GLN A 108 22.55 30.64 12.41
CA GLN A 108 21.26 29.98 12.63
C GLN A 108 20.44 29.89 11.35
N LYS A 109 20.41 30.96 10.55
CA LYS A 109 19.75 30.97 9.24
C LYS A 109 20.36 29.92 8.32
N LYS A 110 21.69 29.81 8.29
CA LYS A 110 22.39 28.82 7.48
C LYS A 110 22.09 27.39 7.94
N MET A 111 22.09 27.13 9.25
CA MET A 111 21.71 25.81 9.77
C MET A 111 20.27 25.45 9.44
N LEU A 112 19.35 26.41 9.52
CA LEU A 112 17.96 26.18 9.16
C LEU A 112 17.83 25.83 7.67
N GLU A 113 18.48 26.61 6.80
CA GLU A 113 18.50 26.36 5.35
C GLU A 113 19.11 24.99 5.00
N GLU A 114 20.14 24.53 5.73
CA GLU A 114 20.71 23.19 5.55
C GLU A 114 19.74 22.08 5.97
N LYS A 115 19.01 22.25 7.08
CA LYS A 115 17.99 21.30 7.52
C LYS A 115 16.80 21.24 6.56
N ASP A 116 16.33 22.39 6.10
CA ASP A 116 15.23 22.49 5.13
C ASP A 116 15.61 21.78 3.82
N LYS A 117 16.86 21.95 3.37
CA LYS A 117 17.38 21.28 2.17
C LYS A 117 17.49 19.76 2.36
N GLU A 118 17.88 19.29 3.54
CA GLU A 118 17.94 17.85 3.81
C GLU A 118 16.55 17.22 3.88
N GLU A 119 15.57 17.92 4.47
CA GLU A 119 14.17 17.51 4.46
C GLU A 119 13.63 17.43 3.03
N GLU A 120 13.88 18.45 2.21
CA GLU A 120 13.45 18.47 0.81
C GLU A 120 14.07 17.30 0.02
N ARG A 121 15.37 17.03 0.22
CA ARG A 121 16.03 15.88 -0.41
C ARG A 121 15.37 14.56 0.01
N LYS A 122 15.16 14.35 1.32
CA LYS A 122 14.55 13.11 1.83
C LYS A 122 13.12 12.93 1.31
N LYS A 123 12.38 14.03 1.19
CA LYS A 123 11.02 14.03 0.63
C LYS A 123 11.02 13.64 -0.85
N GLU A 124 11.94 14.18 -1.65
CA GLU A 124 12.06 13.81 -3.06
C GLU A 124 12.52 12.36 -3.22
N GLU A 125 13.46 11.88 -2.40
CA GLU A 125 13.90 10.48 -2.38
C GLU A 125 12.74 9.52 -2.08
N LEU A 126 11.90 9.85 -1.09
CA LEU A 126 10.69 9.06 -0.78
C LEU A 126 9.70 9.07 -1.95
N ARG A 127 9.49 10.23 -2.56
CA ARG A 127 8.58 10.39 -3.70
C ARG A 127 9.06 9.58 -4.90
N GLU A 128 10.36 9.64 -5.21
CA GLU A 128 10.96 8.85 -6.28
C GLU A 128 10.91 7.36 -5.98
N ALA A 129 11.18 6.95 -4.74
CA ALA A 129 11.12 5.54 -4.34
C ALA A 129 9.69 4.99 -4.51
N ALA A 130 8.68 5.73 -4.02
CA ALA A 130 7.28 5.37 -4.19
C ALA A 130 6.87 5.28 -5.67
N SER A 131 7.33 6.23 -6.50
CA SER A 131 7.08 6.21 -7.94
C SER A 131 7.72 4.98 -8.62
N LYS A 132 8.96 4.66 -8.27
CA LYS A 132 9.69 3.50 -8.82
C LYS A 132 9.04 2.19 -8.40
N GLU A 133 8.62 2.07 -7.14
CA GLU A 133 7.91 0.88 -6.64
C GLU A 133 6.59 0.67 -7.39
N LEU A 134 5.82 1.74 -7.60
CA LEU A 134 4.57 1.66 -8.35
C LEU A 134 4.82 1.21 -9.79
N GLU A 135 5.82 1.78 -10.47
CA GLU A 135 6.19 1.40 -11.82
C GLU A 135 6.65 -0.07 -11.88
N GLN A 136 7.46 -0.50 -10.92
CA GLN A 136 7.90 -1.89 -10.81
C GLN A 136 6.72 -2.84 -10.59
N TRP A 137 5.75 -2.47 -9.75
CA TRP A 137 4.54 -3.26 -9.54
C TRP A 137 3.74 -3.42 -10.82
N PHE A 138 3.54 -2.33 -11.59
CA PHE A 138 2.86 -2.40 -12.88
C PHE A 138 3.62 -3.24 -13.92
N ALA A 139 4.95 -3.12 -13.96
CA ALA A 139 5.79 -3.92 -14.85
C ALA A 139 5.66 -5.42 -14.52
N ASN A 140 5.80 -5.79 -13.24
CA ASN A 140 5.66 -7.17 -12.77
C ASN A 140 4.24 -7.71 -13.03
N ARG A 141 3.21 -6.90 -12.79
CA ARG A 141 1.80 -7.25 -13.08
C ARG A 141 1.62 -7.54 -14.56
N LYS A 142 2.15 -6.67 -15.44
CA LYS A 142 2.05 -6.81 -16.90
C LYS A 142 2.78 -8.07 -17.37
N GLU A 143 3.98 -8.33 -16.84
CA GLU A 143 4.73 -9.54 -17.14
C GLU A 143 3.96 -10.79 -16.71
N ARG A 144 3.44 -10.83 -15.47
CA ARG A 144 2.66 -11.96 -14.98
C ARG A 144 1.45 -12.26 -15.86
N ILE A 145 0.71 -11.22 -16.27
CA ILE A 145 -0.42 -11.37 -17.20
C ILE A 145 0.05 -11.89 -18.57
N ALA A 146 1.17 -11.38 -19.09
CA ALA A 146 1.73 -11.84 -20.36
C ALA A 146 2.15 -13.32 -20.28
N GLN A 147 2.82 -13.72 -19.20
CA GLN A 147 3.21 -15.11 -18.95
C GLN A 147 1.99 -16.02 -18.85
N THR A 148 0.95 -15.63 -18.11
CA THR A 148 -0.31 -16.41 -18.05
C THR A 148 -0.96 -16.54 -19.43
N LYS A 149 -0.98 -15.47 -20.24
CA LYS A 149 -1.51 -15.54 -21.62
C LYS A 149 -0.70 -16.49 -22.50
N ILE A 150 0.63 -16.50 -22.38
CA ILE A 150 1.51 -17.40 -23.12
C ILE A 150 1.26 -18.84 -22.66
N ALA A 151 1.21 -19.08 -21.35
CA ALA A 151 0.94 -20.40 -20.78
C ALA A 151 -0.41 -20.95 -21.23
N ASN A 152 -1.47 -20.13 -21.23
CA ASN A 152 -2.79 -20.53 -21.71
C ASN A 152 -2.78 -20.88 -23.20
N ARG A 153 -2.16 -20.04 -24.05
CA ARG A 153 -2.04 -20.35 -25.48
C ARG A 153 -1.25 -21.63 -25.74
N LYS A 154 -0.19 -21.86 -24.97
CA LYS A 154 0.61 -23.08 -25.07
C LYS A 154 -0.21 -24.31 -24.64
N ALA A 155 -0.91 -24.22 -23.51
CA ALA A 155 -1.77 -25.29 -23.02
C ALA A 155 -2.90 -25.60 -24.02
N GLU A 156 -3.51 -24.57 -24.63
CA GLU A 156 -4.51 -24.74 -25.67
C GLU A 156 -3.93 -25.41 -26.92
N ALA A 157 -2.76 -24.96 -27.40
CA ALA A 157 -2.09 -25.58 -28.54
C ALA A 157 -1.71 -27.04 -28.27
N GLU A 158 -1.23 -27.35 -27.06
CA GLU A 158 -0.95 -28.73 -26.64
C GLU A 158 -2.21 -29.57 -26.53
N PHE A 159 -3.31 -29.00 -26.01
CA PHE A 159 -4.61 -29.67 -25.94
C PHE A 159 -5.15 -29.99 -27.34
N ILE A 160 -5.08 -29.04 -28.28
CA ILE A 160 -5.50 -29.25 -29.68
C ILE A 160 -4.60 -30.30 -30.35
N ALA A 161 -3.28 -30.23 -30.15
CA ALA A 161 -2.36 -31.22 -30.72
C ALA A 161 -2.60 -32.63 -30.16
N ASP A 162 -2.85 -32.77 -28.86
CA ASP A 162 -3.20 -34.06 -28.22
C ASP A 162 -4.56 -34.57 -28.71
N ARG A 163 -5.52 -33.67 -28.94
CA ARG A 163 -6.83 -33.97 -29.53
C ARG A 163 -6.71 -34.50 -30.96
N ASP A 164 -5.91 -33.83 -31.79
CA ASP A 164 -5.80 -34.10 -33.23
C ASP A 164 -4.84 -35.27 -33.54
N LYS A 165 -3.92 -35.62 -32.62
CA LYS A 165 -3.11 -36.85 -32.71
C LYS A 165 -3.94 -38.14 -32.77
N GLY A 166 -5.21 -38.10 -32.36
CA GLY A 166 -6.10 -39.25 -32.29
C GLY A 166 -6.87 -39.60 -33.58
N GLU A 167 -6.67 -38.87 -34.68
CA GLU A 167 -7.49 -38.97 -35.91
C GLU A 167 -7.35 -40.30 -36.72
N GLY A 168 -6.75 -41.34 -36.13
CA GLY A 168 -6.37 -42.60 -36.80
C GLY A 168 -6.75 -43.90 -36.08
N GLY A 169 -7.86 -43.97 -35.34
CA GLY A 169 -8.40 -45.22 -34.80
C GLY A 169 -8.28 -45.43 -33.28
N ALA A 170 -7.91 -44.40 -32.52
CA ALA A 170 -7.77 -44.44 -31.05
C ALA A 170 -8.99 -43.87 -30.29
N ASP A 171 -10.18 -43.86 -30.90
CA ASP A 171 -11.35 -43.16 -30.37
C ASP A 171 -11.76 -43.63 -28.97
N TRP A 172 -11.62 -44.92 -28.66
CA TRP A 172 -11.91 -45.46 -27.31
C TRP A 172 -10.90 -45.02 -26.26
N GLU A 173 -9.63 -44.83 -26.62
CA GLU A 173 -8.62 -44.28 -25.72
C GLU A 173 -8.90 -42.82 -25.40
N ARG A 174 -9.34 -42.05 -26.40
CA ARG A 174 -9.78 -40.65 -26.23
C ARG A 174 -11.01 -40.53 -25.34
N ILE A 175 -12.04 -41.34 -25.60
CA ILE A 175 -13.27 -41.37 -24.78
C ILE A 175 -12.93 -41.74 -23.33
N ALA A 176 -12.10 -42.76 -23.13
CA ALA A 176 -11.68 -43.16 -21.79
C ALA A 176 -10.87 -42.06 -21.07
N LYS A 177 -9.99 -41.33 -21.77
CA LYS A 177 -9.20 -40.23 -21.17
C LYS A 177 -10.09 -39.05 -20.71
N LEU A 178 -11.22 -38.83 -21.37
CA LEU A 178 -12.19 -37.79 -21.01
C LEU A 178 -13.17 -38.23 -19.92
N CYS A 179 -13.35 -39.53 -19.70
CA CYS A 179 -14.21 -40.06 -18.66
C CYS A 179 -13.51 -40.02 -17.28
N ASP A 180 -14.16 -39.38 -16.29
CA ASP A 180 -13.72 -39.45 -14.90
C ASP A 180 -14.10 -40.80 -14.28
N PHE A 181 -13.09 -41.66 -14.06
CA PHE A 181 -13.24 -42.95 -13.41
C PHE A 181 -13.09 -42.90 -11.89
N ASN A 182 -12.86 -41.72 -11.30
CA ASN A 182 -12.74 -41.58 -9.85
C ASN A 182 -14.11 -41.70 -9.18
N ALA A 183 -14.31 -42.79 -8.44
CA ALA A 183 -15.57 -43.06 -7.72
C ALA A 183 -15.95 -41.96 -6.70
N LYS A 184 -14.98 -41.17 -6.22
CA LYS A 184 -15.22 -40.10 -5.21
C LYS A 184 -15.80 -38.82 -5.81
N ASN A 185 -15.58 -38.55 -7.10
CA ASN A 185 -16.15 -37.40 -7.81
C ASN A 185 -17.53 -37.70 -8.44
N SER A 186 -18.00 -38.93 -8.28
CA SER A 186 -19.22 -39.47 -8.89
C SER A 186 -20.47 -38.93 -8.18
N LYS A 187 -20.91 -37.70 -8.49
CA LYS A 187 -22.17 -37.10 -7.98
C LYS A 187 -23.43 -37.62 -8.68
N ASN A 188 -23.38 -38.81 -9.28
CA ASN A 188 -24.45 -39.37 -10.10
C ASN A 188 -25.41 -40.22 -9.25
N VAL A 189 -26.72 -40.00 -9.49
CA VAL A 189 -27.84 -40.74 -8.89
C VAL A 189 -27.95 -42.17 -9.44
N THR A 190 -27.30 -42.47 -10.57
CA THR A 190 -27.35 -43.76 -11.26
C THR A 190 -26.00 -44.48 -11.26
N ASP A 191 -26.04 -45.82 -11.18
CA ASP A 191 -24.86 -46.67 -11.23
C ASP A 191 -24.29 -46.76 -12.66
N LEU A 192 -23.06 -46.26 -12.82
CA LEU A 192 -22.32 -46.26 -14.09
C LEU A 192 -21.28 -47.39 -14.18
N SER A 193 -21.25 -48.33 -13.24
CA SER A 193 -20.23 -49.40 -13.16
C SER A 193 -20.16 -50.26 -14.41
N ARG A 194 -21.32 -50.58 -15.03
CA ARG A 194 -21.38 -51.32 -16.29
C ARG A 194 -20.80 -50.53 -17.48
N LEU A 195 -21.12 -49.24 -17.57
CA LEU A 195 -20.59 -48.35 -18.62
C LEU A 195 -19.07 -48.20 -18.46
N ARG A 196 -18.59 -47.98 -17.23
CA ARG A 196 -17.16 -47.89 -16.92
C ARG A 196 -16.41 -49.15 -17.35
N SER A 197 -16.98 -50.32 -17.05
CA SER A 197 -16.39 -51.62 -17.41
C SER A 197 -16.30 -51.79 -18.93
N LEU A 198 -17.37 -51.45 -19.66
CA LEU A 198 -17.40 -51.50 -21.13
C LEU A 198 -16.37 -50.55 -21.77
N LEU A 199 -16.28 -49.31 -21.29
CA LEU A 199 -15.33 -48.31 -21.82
C LEU A 199 -13.87 -48.74 -21.58
N LEU A 200 -13.56 -49.34 -20.44
CA LEU A 200 -12.22 -49.85 -20.14
C LEU A 200 -11.86 -51.09 -20.99
N GLN A 201 -12.82 -51.97 -21.27
CA GLN A 201 -12.62 -53.09 -22.18
C GLN A 201 -12.34 -52.60 -23.61
N LEU A 202 -13.13 -51.65 -24.10
CA LEU A 202 -12.98 -51.08 -25.45
C LEU A 202 -11.65 -50.32 -25.62
N LYS A 203 -11.17 -49.68 -24.55
CA LYS A 203 -9.82 -49.07 -24.51
C LYS A 203 -8.71 -50.11 -24.70
N GLY A 204 -8.87 -51.32 -24.15
CA GLY A 204 -7.87 -52.39 -24.25
C GLY A 204 -7.88 -53.19 -25.57
N THR A 205 -8.99 -53.14 -26.32
CA THR A 205 -9.17 -53.99 -27.53
C THR A 205 -8.56 -53.43 -28.82
N THR A 206 -8.13 -52.17 -28.85
CA THR A 206 -7.55 -51.54 -30.06
C THR A 206 -6.15 -52.05 -30.43
N VAL A 207 -5.56 -52.95 -29.62
CA VAL A 207 -4.24 -53.57 -29.86
C VAL A 207 -4.31 -55.00 -30.43
N SER A 208 -5.48 -55.47 -30.88
CA SER A 208 -5.61 -56.78 -31.54
C SER A 208 -6.35 -56.64 -32.87
N SER A 209 -5.65 -56.16 -33.90
CA SER A 209 -6.01 -56.43 -35.29
C SER A 209 -4.89 -57.29 -35.89
N ASP A 210 -5.22 -58.56 -36.11
CA ASP A 210 -4.64 -59.44 -37.14
C ASP A 210 -5.38 -59.14 -38.47
#